data_AF-A0A2V7REP6-F1
#
_entry.id   AF-A0A2V7REP6-F1
#
_cell.length_a   1.000
_cell.length_b   1.000
_cell.length_c   1.000
_cell.angle_alpha   90.00
_cell.angle_beta   90.00
_cell.angle_gamma   90.00
#
_symmetry.space_group_name_H-M   'P 1'
#
loop_
_entity.id
_entity.type
_entity.pdbx_description
1 polymer ?
#
loop_
_entity_poly.entity_id
_entity_poly.type
_entity_poly.pdbx_seq_one_letter_code
_entity_poly.pdbx_strand_id
1 'polypeptide(L)'
;MDLLANDVRFALRTLLKQPAFTAAVVATLALAIGASTAIFSVVEATLLRPLPFRTPDQIAFLWGVAGPQRAVRGASFIEAQDWARLNHTFENLAIYDETSLNLRTTDGAERVDAEMVSASYFPMLGATAQV
;
A
#
# COMPACT_ATOMS: atom_id res chain seq x y z
N MET A 1 33.29 10.35 34.98
CA MET A 1 32.19 9.39 34.73
C MET A 1 31.15 9.38 35.85
N ASP A 2 31.51 9.74 37.09
CA ASP A 2 30.59 9.70 38.25
C ASP A 2 29.47 10.75 38.23
N LEU A 3 29.66 11.87 37.53
CA LEU A 3 28.64 12.92 37.42
C LEU A 3 27.39 12.46 36.66
N LEU A 4 27.56 11.89 35.47
CA LEU A 4 26.44 11.37 34.65
C LEU A 4 25.65 10.26 35.36
N ALA A 5 26.35 9.35 36.04
CA ALA A 5 25.70 8.27 36.78
C ALA A 5 24.89 8.81 37.97
N ASN A 6 25.40 9.82 38.67
CA ASN A 6 24.68 10.48 39.75
C ASN A 6 23.48 11.28 39.24
N ASP A 7 23.60 11.96 38.09
CA ASP A 7 22.50 12.71 37.49
C ASP A 7 21.35 11.79 37.06
N VAL A 8 21.66 10.67 36.39
CA VAL A 8 20.65 9.67 35.98
C VAL A 8 19.96 9.07 37.20
N ARG A 9 20.72 8.71 38.23
CA ARG A 9 20.17 8.17 39.49
C ARG A 9 19.30 9.19 40.21
N PHE A 10 19.69 10.46 40.21
CA PHE A 10 18.92 11.55 40.79
C PHE A 10 17.61 11.80 40.02
N ALA A 11 17.65 11.79 38.69
CA ALA A 11 16.48 11.92 37.83
C ALA A 11 15.48 10.77 38.04
N LEU A 12 15.94 9.52 38.03
CA LEU A 12 15.11 8.34 38.33
C LEU A 12 14.43 8.44 39.69
N ARG A 13 15.19 8.86 40.72
CA ARG A 13 14.66 9.01 42.06
C ARG A 13 13.63 10.15 42.17
N THR A 14 13.77 11.18 41.34
CA THR A 14 12.81 12.30 41.25
C THR A 14 11.52 11.85 40.57
N LEU A 15 11.62 11.09 39.47
CA LEU A 15 10.46 10.52 38.78
C LEU A 15 9.65 9.59 39.69
N LEU A 16 10.32 8.74 40.47
CA LEU A 16 9.68 7.84 41.44
C LEU A 16 8.99 8.57 42.61
N LYS A 17 9.41 9.81 42.92
CA LYS A 17 8.76 10.64 43.95
C LYS A 17 7.49 11.32 43.46
N GLN A 18 7.29 11.43 42.14
CA GLN A 18 6.11 12.05 41.52
C GLN A 18 5.42 11.06 40.56
N PRO A 19 4.83 9.97 41.10
CA PRO A 19 4.33 8.87 40.28
C PRO A 19 3.18 9.27 39.35
N ALA A 20 2.26 10.12 39.81
CA ALA A 20 1.10 10.55 39.01
C ALA A 20 1.52 11.37 37.77
N PHE A 21 2.42 12.35 37.96
CA PHE A 21 2.94 13.16 36.87
C PHE A 21 3.76 12.32 35.89
N THR A 22 4.67 11.49 36.42
CA THR A 22 5.50 10.60 35.60
C THR A 22 4.63 9.65 34.77
N ALA A 23 3.59 9.05 35.36
CA ALA A 23 2.67 8.18 34.64
C ALA A 23 1.95 8.90 33.49
N ALA A 24 1.48 10.14 33.70
CA ALA A 24 0.82 10.93 32.66
C ALA A 24 1.77 11.27 31.48
N VAL A 25 3.02 11.62 31.78
CA VAL A 25 4.04 11.88 30.75
C VAL A 25 4.38 10.60 29.98
N VAL A 26 4.60 9.49 30.68
CA VAL A 26 4.89 8.19 30.05
C VAL A 26 3.73 7.74 29.17
N ALA A 27 2.48 7.88 29.63
CA ALA A 27 1.30 7.53 28.84
C ALA A 27 1.19 8.39 27.57
N THR A 28 1.41 9.70 27.69
CA THR A 28 1.39 10.61 26.54
C THR A 28 2.46 10.24 25.51
N LEU A 29 3.70 9.98 25.96
CA LEU A 29 4.79 9.55 25.08
C LEU A 29 4.50 8.21 24.43
N ALA A 30 4.01 7.23 25.20
CA ALA A 30 3.65 5.91 24.69
C ALA A 30 2.56 5.99 23.62
N LEU A 31 1.53 6.83 23.83
CA LEU A 31 0.48 7.06 22.85
C LEU A 31 1.01 7.71 21.58
N ALA A 32 1.84 8.74 21.69
CA ALA A 32 2.40 9.43 20.52
C ALA A 32 3.31 8.50 19.68
N ILE A 33 4.18 7.75 20.35
CA ILE A 33 5.08 6.79 19.71
C ILE A 33 4.28 5.64 19.10
N GLY A 34 3.33 5.09 19.86
CA GLY A 34 2.48 3.97 19.44
C GLY A 34 1.60 4.33 18.24
N ALA A 35 0.95 5.50 18.26
CA ALA A 35 0.15 5.98 17.15
C ALA A 35 0.99 6.16 15.87
N SER A 36 2.16 6.79 15.98
CA SER A 36 3.07 6.95 14.83
C SER A 36 3.51 5.59 14.28
N THR A 37 3.92 4.68 15.17
CA THR A 37 4.37 3.32 14.79
C THR A 37 3.24 2.50 14.18
N ALA A 38 2.01 2.60 14.69
CA ALA A 38 0.86 1.87 14.17
C ALA A 38 0.49 2.31 12.76
N ILE A 39 0.47 3.62 12.50
CA ILE A 39 0.23 4.16 11.15
C ILE A 39 1.29 3.65 10.18
N PHE A 40 2.58 3.76 10.54
CA PHE A 40 3.67 3.27 9.70
C PHE A 40 3.62 1.74 9.50
N SER A 41 3.26 0.97 10.52
CA SER A 41 3.15 -0.49 10.41
C SER A 41 2.03 -0.91 9.46
N VAL A 42 0.89 -0.22 9.48
CA VAL A 42 -0.21 -0.47 8.54
C VAL A 42 0.21 -0.10 7.12
N VAL A 43 0.79 1.09 6.94
CA VAL A 43 1.32 1.53 5.64
C VAL A 43 2.37 0.56 5.12
N GLU A 44 3.26 0.08 5.97
CA GLU A 44 4.28 -0.87 5.58
C GLU A 44 3.67 -2.22 5.19
N ALA A 45 2.72 -2.72 5.96
CA ALA A 45 2.06 -4.00 5.67
C ALA A 45 1.18 -3.97 4.41
N THR A 46 0.56 -2.83 4.07
CA THR A 46 -0.40 -2.72 2.97
C THR A 46 0.16 -2.09 1.71
N LEU A 47 1.04 -1.09 1.83
CA LEU A 47 1.58 -0.32 0.70
C LEU A 47 3.04 -0.66 0.38
N LEU A 48 3.87 -0.98 1.38
CA LEU A 48 5.32 -1.17 1.18
C LEU A 48 5.76 -2.62 1.14
N ARG A 49 4.99 -3.55 1.73
CA ARG A 49 5.26 -4.97 1.60
C ARG A 49 5.04 -5.30 0.13
N PRO A 50 6.10 -5.65 -0.62
CA PRO A 50 5.99 -5.82 -2.05
C PRO A 50 4.91 -6.87 -2.30
N LEU A 51 3.93 -6.50 -3.12
CA LEU A 51 2.99 -7.47 -3.69
C LEU A 51 3.82 -8.65 -4.21
N PRO A 52 3.38 -9.91 -4.04
CA PRO A 52 4.15 -11.12 -4.35
C PRO A 52 4.27 -11.35 -5.86
N PHE A 53 4.62 -10.29 -6.60
CA PHE A 53 4.97 -10.30 -8.01
C PHE A 53 6.44 -10.64 -8.14
N ARG A 54 6.81 -11.19 -9.31
CA ARG A 54 8.17 -11.67 -9.56
C ARG A 54 9.23 -10.56 -9.48
N THR A 55 8.88 -9.34 -9.91
CA THR A 55 9.74 -8.15 -10.01
C THR A 55 8.93 -6.88 -9.66
N PRO A 56 8.56 -6.69 -8.37
CA PRO A 56 7.65 -5.61 -7.96
C PRO A 56 8.24 -4.21 -8.18
N ASP A 57 9.57 -4.09 -8.21
CA ASP A 57 10.33 -2.87 -8.50
C ASP A 57 10.26 -2.41 -9.97
N GLN A 58 9.79 -3.29 -10.87
CA GLN A 58 9.70 -3.03 -12.32
C GLN A 58 8.26 -2.88 -12.82
N ILE A 59 7.28 -2.87 -11.91
CA ILE A 59 5.86 -2.71 -12.24
C ILE A 59 5.47 -1.24 -12.05
N ALA A 60 4.85 -0.65 -13.06
CA ALA A 60 4.35 0.72 -13.01
C ALA A 60 2.92 0.80 -13.55
N PHE A 61 2.10 1.67 -12.94
CA PHE A 61 0.79 2.01 -13.46
C PHE A 61 0.90 3.13 -14.50
N LEU A 62 0.29 2.92 -15.66
CA LEU A 62 0.19 3.92 -16.70
C LEU A 62 -1.18 4.60 -16.62
N TRP A 63 -1.15 5.92 -16.44
CA TRP A 63 -2.35 6.74 -16.36
C TRP A 63 -2.44 7.67 -17.58
N GLY A 64 -3.66 7.82 -18.08
CA GLY A 64 -3.98 8.80 -19.11
C GLY A 64 -4.21 10.17 -18.49
N VAL A 65 -4.24 11.19 -19.34
CA VAL A 65 -4.66 12.55 -18.95
C VAL A 65 -5.79 13.03 -19.85
N ALA A 66 -6.70 13.84 -19.31
CA ALA A 66 -7.79 14.44 -20.07
C ALA A 66 -7.99 15.93 -19.77
N GLY A 67 -8.53 16.61 -20.78
CA GLY A 67 -8.96 18.00 -20.69
C GLY A 67 -7.81 19.02 -20.59
N PRO A 68 -8.13 20.32 -20.59
CA PRO A 68 -7.15 21.40 -20.56
C PRO A 68 -6.28 21.38 -19.31
N GLN A 69 -6.84 20.90 -18.20
CA GLN A 69 -6.20 20.82 -16.89
C GLN A 69 -5.31 19.58 -16.73
N ARG A 70 -5.27 18.68 -17.74
CA ARG A 70 -4.53 17.41 -17.72
C ARG A 70 -4.84 16.57 -16.49
N ALA A 71 -6.13 16.43 -16.18
CA ALA A 71 -6.58 15.60 -15.06
C ALA A 71 -6.21 14.13 -15.31
N VAL A 72 -5.63 13.48 -14.29
CA VAL A 72 -5.24 12.07 -14.33
C VAL A 72 -6.48 11.18 -14.39
N ARG A 73 -6.48 10.17 -15.27
CA ARG A 73 -7.56 9.21 -15.44
C ARG A 73 -7.03 7.87 -15.95
N GLY A 74 -7.88 6.85 -15.93
CA GLY A 74 -7.64 5.62 -16.68
C GLY A 74 -7.48 5.89 -18.18
N ALA A 75 -6.67 5.06 -18.84
CA ALA A 75 -6.55 5.08 -20.30
C ALA A 75 -7.83 4.59 -20.95
N SER A 76 -8.23 5.20 -22.06
CA SER A 76 -9.25 4.58 -22.91
C SER A 76 -8.66 3.34 -23.59
N PHE A 77 -9.51 2.43 -24.04
CA PHE A 77 -9.07 1.22 -24.74
C PHE A 77 -8.16 1.54 -25.94
N ILE A 78 -8.49 2.58 -26.71
CA ILE A 78 -7.68 3.00 -27.87
C ILE A 78 -6.32 3.54 -27.45
N GLU A 79 -6.26 4.38 -26.42
CA GLU A 79 -4.98 4.89 -25.90
C GLU A 79 -4.10 3.76 -25.37
N ALA A 80 -4.68 2.80 -24.65
CA ALA A 80 -3.94 1.67 -24.14
C ALA A 80 -3.41 0.77 -25.28
N GLN A 81 -4.18 0.62 -26.37
CA GLN A 81 -3.74 -0.08 -27.57
C GLN A 81 -2.61 0.66 -28.30
N ASP A 82 -2.68 1.99 -28.38
CA ASP A 82 -1.62 2.82 -28.95
C ASP A 82 -0.35 2.75 -28.10
N TRP A 83 -0.46 2.77 -26.77
CA TRP A 83 0.67 2.57 -25.87
C TRP A 83 1.31 1.21 -26.08
N ALA A 84 0.52 0.14 -26.16
CA ALA A 84 1.04 -1.20 -26.45
C ALA A 84 1.77 -1.27 -27.80
N ARG A 85 1.26 -0.58 -28.83
CA ARG A 85 1.84 -0.56 -30.17
C ARG A 85 3.12 0.27 -30.26
N LEU A 86 3.17 1.40 -29.57
CA LEU A 86 4.26 2.39 -29.65
C LEU A 86 5.30 2.22 -28.53
N ASN A 87 5.10 1.27 -27.63
CA ASN A 87 5.99 1.03 -26.51
C ASN A 87 7.34 0.45 -26.94
N HIS A 88 8.41 1.05 -26.42
CA HIS A 88 9.78 0.56 -26.56
C HIS A 88 10.53 0.47 -25.22
N THR A 89 9.85 0.77 -24.10
CA THR A 89 10.47 0.93 -22.78
C THR A 89 10.07 -0.19 -21.84
N PHE A 90 8.79 -0.58 -21.83
CA PHE A 90 8.28 -1.65 -20.99
C PHE A 90 8.43 -3.00 -21.68
N GLU A 91 8.83 -4.04 -20.94
CA GLU A 91 8.91 -5.40 -21.46
C GLU A 91 7.53 -5.93 -21.84
N ASN A 92 6.52 -5.69 -20.99
CA ASN A 92 5.15 -6.11 -21.18
C ASN A 92 4.18 -5.00 -20.75
N LEU A 93 3.03 -4.96 -21.41
CA LEU A 93 1.91 -4.08 -21.08
C LEU A 93 0.66 -4.92 -20.92
N ALA A 94 -0.08 -4.66 -19.84
CA ALA A 94 -1.37 -5.26 -19.58
C ALA A 94 -2.39 -4.18 -19.27
N ILE A 95 -3.62 -4.43 -19.69
CA ILE A 95 -4.79 -3.59 -19.43
C ILE A 95 -5.67 -4.36 -18.44
N TYR A 96 -6.17 -3.66 -17.44
CA TYR A 96 -7.21 -4.16 -16.55
C TYR A 96 -8.29 -3.09 -16.35
N ASP A 97 -9.50 -3.54 -16.03
CA ASP A 97 -10.60 -2.67 -15.62
C ASP A 97 -11.39 -3.37 -14.50
N GLU A 98 -11.71 -2.62 -13.45
CA GLU A 98 -12.48 -3.14 -12.32
C GLU A 98 -13.96 -3.26 -12.72
N THR A 99 -14.54 -4.41 -12.44
CA THR A 99 -15.93 -4.70 -12.74
C THR A 99 -16.54 -5.53 -11.63
N SER A 100 -17.80 -5.89 -11.82
CA SER A 100 -18.55 -6.64 -10.84
C SER A 100 -19.57 -7.51 -11.55
N LEU A 101 -19.52 -8.79 -11.24
CA LEU A 101 -20.30 -9.81 -11.93
C LEU A 101 -21.32 -10.38 -10.95
N ASN A 102 -22.53 -10.63 -11.45
CA ASN A 102 -23.52 -11.39 -10.69
C ASN A 102 -23.35 -12.86 -11.06
N LEU A 103 -22.80 -13.64 -10.14
CA LEU A 103 -22.50 -15.05 -10.29
C LEU A 103 -23.63 -15.87 -9.65
N ARG A 104 -24.18 -16.80 -10.42
CA ARG A 104 -25.15 -17.76 -9.88
C ARG A 104 -24.39 -18.98 -9.37
N THR A 105 -24.43 -19.21 -8.07
CA THR A 105 -23.92 -20.40 -7.41
C THR A 105 -25.06 -21.37 -7.12
N THR A 106 -24.75 -22.53 -6.53
CA THR A 106 -25.76 -23.51 -6.08
C THR A 106 -26.64 -22.96 -4.96
N ASP A 107 -26.14 -21.99 -4.19
CA ASP A 107 -26.79 -21.45 -2.99
C ASP A 107 -27.50 -20.11 -3.23
N GLY A 108 -27.32 -19.49 -4.41
CA GLY A 108 -27.98 -18.24 -4.77
C GLY A 108 -27.28 -17.44 -5.85
N ALA A 109 -27.69 -16.18 -6.00
CA ALA A 109 -26.96 -15.20 -6.80
C ALA A 109 -26.10 -14.35 -5.87
N GLU A 110 -24.81 -14.29 -6.15
CA GLU A 110 -23.83 -13.48 -5.43
C GLU A 110 -23.22 -12.46 -6.38
N ARG A 111 -23.02 -11.24 -5.89
CA ARG A 111 -22.30 -10.21 -6.62
C ARG A 111 -20.85 -10.27 -6.19
N VAL A 112 -19.97 -10.54 -7.14
CA VAL A 112 -18.53 -10.63 -6.90
C VAL A 112 -17.82 -9.45 -7.56
N ASP A 113 -16.81 -8.94 -6.88
CA ASP A 113 -15.84 -8.03 -7.46
C ASP A 113 -14.94 -8.81 -8.42
N ALA A 114 -14.69 -8.26 -9.60
CA ALA A 114 -13.94 -8.92 -10.65
C ALA A 114 -13.09 -7.89 -11.42
N GLU A 115 -12.06 -8.36 -12.10
CA GLU A 115 -11.28 -7.54 -13.01
C GLU A 115 -11.36 -8.12 -14.42
N MET A 116 -11.65 -7.27 -15.40
CA MET A 116 -11.47 -7.62 -16.81
C MET A 116 -10.02 -7.34 -17.17
N VAL A 117 -9.26 -8.39 -17.47
CA VAL A 117 -7.82 -8.29 -17.74
C VAL A 117 -7.46 -8.74 -19.15
N SER A 118 -6.46 -8.11 -19.74
CA SER A 118 -5.86 -8.57 -21.00
C SER A 118 -5.06 -9.87 -20.81
N ALA A 119 -4.85 -10.63 -21.89
CA ALA A 119 -4.13 -11.91 -21.83
C ALA A 119 -2.69 -11.80 -21.30
N SER A 120 -2.05 -10.64 -21.42
CA SER A 120 -0.69 -10.38 -20.92
C SER A 120 -0.63 -10.12 -19.41
N TYR A 121 -1.77 -9.94 -18.72
CA TYR A 121 -1.82 -9.57 -17.30
C TYR A 121 -1.19 -10.63 -16.38
N PHE A 122 -1.66 -11.88 -16.45
CA PHE A 122 -1.12 -12.96 -15.59
C PHE A 122 0.36 -13.28 -15.86
N PRO A 123 0.82 -13.42 -17.13
CA PRO A 123 2.24 -13.58 -17.42
C PRO A 123 3.11 -12.43 -16.90
N MET A 124 2.65 -11.17 -17.03
CA MET A 124 3.35 -9.99 -16.54
C MET A 124 3.53 -10.02 -15.01
N LEU A 125 2.50 -10.43 -14.27
CA LEU A 125 2.57 -10.54 -12.80
C LEU A 125 3.30 -11.81 -12.32
N GLY A 126 3.63 -12.73 -13.22
CA GLY A 126 4.18 -14.04 -12.89
C GLY A 126 3.16 -14.96 -12.20
N ALA A 127 1.88 -14.67 -12.35
CA ALA A 127 0.78 -15.46 -11.80
C ALA A 127 0.27 -16.47 -12.84
N THR A 128 -0.25 -17.59 -12.36
CA THR A 128 -0.99 -18.54 -13.20
C THR A 128 -2.48 -18.34 -12.99
N ALA A 129 -3.25 -18.17 -14.07
CA ALA A 129 -4.71 -18.21 -13.99
C ALA A 129 -5.13 -19.57 -13.41
N GLN A 130 -5.82 -19.54 -12.27
CA GLN A 130 -6.47 -20.72 -11.71
C GLN A 130 -7.86 -20.80 -12.35
N VAL A 131 -8.11 -21.89 -13.07
CA VAL A 131 -9.37 -22.20 -13.76
C VAL A 131 -10.13 -23.24 -12.95
#